data_AF-A0A2H6NIT8-F1
#
_entry.id   AF-A0A2H6NIT8-F1
#
_cell.length_a   1.000
_cell.length_b   1.000
_cell.length_c   1.000
_cell.angle_alpha   90.00
_cell.angle_beta   90.00
_cell.angle_gamma   90.00
#
_symmetry.space_group_name_H-M   'P 1'
#
loop_
_entity.id
_entity.type
_entity.pdbx_description
1 polymer ?
#
loop_
_entity_poly.entity_id
_entity_poly.type
_entity_poly.pdbx_seq_one_letter_code
_entity_poly.pdbx_strand_id
1 'polypeptide(L)'
;MVFLRNWCLCCLMGLLLSFLQRCSSPSSPTSTSSLTGSVGHSISWGDRQGQWLRRRRLDGAINRVPVGFYQKVWKILQKCHGLSIDGYVLPSSTTREMTACEIKFAVHVESVLNHVPQPEYRQLLVEAILVLTLLSEIDVNSIGGIIHVDRIVHIANDLFLQEQKSLGAADGFLEQDTGTGICYFFYDSAPSGAYGTMTYLTKAVASYLHEFLPSTGCLMQ
;
A
#
# COMPACT_ATOMS: atom_id res chain seq x y z
N MET A 1 1.15 -12.37 26.17
CA MET A 1 1.53 -11.67 24.92
C MET A 1 1.39 -12.53 23.66
N VAL A 2 1.84 -13.80 23.63
CA VAL A 2 1.67 -14.68 22.46
C VAL A 2 0.19 -14.88 22.04
N PHE A 3 -0.72 -15.02 23.00
CA PHE A 3 -2.17 -15.10 22.72
C PHE A 3 -2.74 -13.81 22.11
N LEU A 4 -2.30 -12.63 22.58
CA LEU A 4 -2.72 -11.35 22.00
C LEU A 4 -2.13 -11.16 20.60
N ARG A 5 -0.90 -11.66 20.37
CA ARG A 5 -0.26 -11.65 19.05
C ARG A 5 -1.01 -12.52 18.06
N ASN A 6 -1.28 -13.78 18.41
CA ASN A 6 -2.04 -14.69 17.55
C ASN A 6 -3.50 -14.24 17.38
N TRP A 7 -4.13 -13.64 18.39
CA TRP A 7 -5.46 -13.06 18.28
C TRP A 7 -5.48 -11.84 17.37
N CYS A 8 -4.56 -10.88 17.52
CA CYS A 8 -4.40 -9.75 16.62
C CYS A 8 -4.09 -10.20 15.19
N LEU A 9 -3.24 -11.21 15.01
CA LEU A 9 -2.94 -11.79 13.71
C LEU A 9 -4.17 -12.45 13.09
N CYS A 10 -4.92 -13.28 13.82
CA CYS A 10 -6.14 -13.90 13.30
C CYS A 10 -7.22 -12.86 12.97
N CYS A 11 -7.39 -11.85 13.83
CA CYS A 11 -8.35 -10.78 13.62
C CYS A 11 -7.94 -9.91 12.41
N LEU A 12 -6.67 -9.53 12.34
CA LEU A 12 -6.10 -8.81 11.19
C LEU A 12 -6.20 -9.65 9.92
N MET A 13 -5.92 -10.95 9.95
CA MET A 13 -6.08 -11.83 8.78
C MET A 13 -7.54 -11.91 8.33
N GLY A 14 -8.50 -11.98 9.26
CA GLY A 14 -9.93 -11.91 8.93
C GLY A 14 -10.34 -10.56 8.31
N LEU A 15 -9.80 -9.45 8.81
CA LEU A 15 -10.00 -8.11 8.26
C LEU A 15 -9.32 -7.97 6.87
N LEU A 16 -8.11 -8.50 6.70
CA LEU A 16 -7.38 -8.53 5.43
C LEU A 16 -8.11 -9.37 4.39
N LEU A 17 -8.66 -10.53 4.76
CA LEU A 17 -9.51 -11.37 3.88
C LEU A 17 -10.76 -10.61 3.44
N SER A 18 -11.44 -9.95 4.38
CA SER A 18 -12.62 -9.12 4.10
C SER A 18 -12.29 -7.94 3.19
N PHE A 19 -11.13 -7.31 3.42
CA PHE A 19 -10.61 -6.21 2.63
C PHE A 19 -10.27 -6.65 1.21
N LEU A 20 -9.56 -7.77 1.04
CA LEU A 20 -9.29 -8.36 -0.28
C LEU A 20 -10.57 -8.73 -1.03
N GLN A 21 -11.56 -9.27 -0.34
CA GLN A 21 -12.85 -9.61 -0.95
C GLN A 21 -13.60 -8.35 -1.42
N ARG A 22 -13.48 -7.24 -0.69
CA ARG A 22 -14.00 -5.92 -1.09
C ARG A 22 -13.22 -5.33 -2.27
N CYS A 23 -11.89 -5.47 -2.27
CA CYS A 23 -11.02 -5.06 -3.39
C CYS A 23 -11.20 -5.94 -4.63
N SER A 24 -11.69 -7.17 -4.51
CA SER A 24 -11.95 -8.07 -5.64
C SER A 24 -13.13 -7.64 -6.51
N SER A 25 -13.89 -6.61 -6.11
CA SER A 25 -14.92 -6.00 -6.95
C SER A 25 -14.28 -5.22 -8.10
N PRO A 26 -14.61 -5.48 -9.38
CA PRO A 26 -13.95 -4.85 -10.51
C PRO A 26 -14.28 -3.36 -10.56
N SER A 27 -13.31 -2.52 -10.19
CA SER A 27 -13.35 -1.08 -10.49
C SER A 27 -12.75 -0.86 -11.87
N SER A 28 -13.44 -1.33 -12.92
CA SER A 28 -13.07 -0.98 -14.29
C SER A 28 -13.33 0.51 -14.51
N PRO A 29 -12.35 1.31 -14.95
CA PRO A 29 -12.67 2.64 -15.43
C PRO A 29 -13.38 2.51 -16.78
N THR A 30 -14.64 2.92 -16.83
CA THR A 30 -15.38 3.08 -18.10
C THR A 30 -14.60 4.06 -18.97
N SER A 31 -14.01 3.55 -20.06
CA SER A 31 -13.39 4.38 -21.08
C SER A 31 -14.50 4.84 -22.01
N THR A 32 -14.81 6.14 -22.01
CA THR A 32 -15.65 6.77 -23.04
C THR A 32 -14.88 6.76 -24.35
N SER A 33 -15.14 5.76 -25.20
CA SER A 33 -14.61 5.70 -26.56
C SER A 33 -15.54 6.44 -27.51
N SER A 34 -15.09 7.58 -28.04
CA SER A 34 -15.71 8.22 -29.20
C SER A 34 -14.83 8.05 -30.46
N LEU A 35 -15.46 7.36 -31.42
CA LEU A 35 -15.41 7.49 -32.88
C LEU A 35 -14.33 6.78 -33.74
N THR A 36 -14.91 5.88 -34.57
CA THR A 36 -14.65 5.56 -35.99
C THR A 36 -13.45 4.68 -36.38
N GLY A 37 -13.76 3.55 -37.04
CA GLY A 37 -12.93 3.01 -38.14
C GLY A 37 -12.56 1.52 -38.09
N SER A 38 -13.43 0.68 -38.68
CA SER A 38 -13.14 -0.55 -39.45
C SER A 38 -12.32 -1.72 -38.87
N VAL A 39 -13.04 -2.85 -38.75
CA VAL A 39 -12.67 -4.28 -38.86
C VAL A 39 -11.18 -4.65 -38.96
N GLY A 40 -10.70 -5.33 -37.91
CA GLY A 40 -9.46 -6.13 -37.91
C GLY A 40 -9.17 -6.64 -36.49
N HIS A 41 -9.71 -7.80 -36.13
CA HIS A 41 -9.45 -8.44 -34.82
C HIS A 41 -8.00 -8.92 -34.72
N SER A 42 -7.10 -8.00 -34.39
CA SER A 42 -5.95 -8.31 -33.54
C SER A 42 -6.40 -8.04 -32.10
N ILE A 43 -6.29 -9.03 -31.22
CA ILE A 43 -6.53 -8.80 -29.79
C ILE A 43 -5.42 -7.83 -29.35
N SER A 44 -5.78 -6.56 -29.17
CA SER A 44 -4.89 -5.49 -28.72
C SER A 44 -4.45 -5.76 -27.27
N TRP A 45 -3.40 -6.54 -27.11
CA TRP A 45 -2.64 -6.66 -25.86
C TRP A 45 -1.82 -5.39 -25.57
N GLY A 46 -1.62 -4.52 -26.58
CA GLY A 46 -0.86 -3.27 -26.46
C GLY A 46 -1.60 -2.14 -25.75
N ASP A 47 -2.93 -2.06 -25.81
CA ASP A 47 -3.70 -0.94 -25.21
C ASP A 47 -3.86 -1.04 -23.68
N ARG A 48 -3.53 -2.19 -23.07
CA ARG A 48 -3.67 -2.43 -21.63
C ARG A 48 -2.38 -2.24 -20.84
N GLN A 49 -1.22 -2.33 -21.50
CA GLN A 49 0.07 -2.18 -20.85
C GLN A 49 0.36 -0.69 -20.56
N GLY A 50 0.78 -0.40 -19.34
CA GLY A 50 1.07 0.96 -18.86
C GLY A 50 -0.17 1.72 -18.36
N GLN A 51 -1.36 1.12 -18.35
CA GLN A 51 -2.60 1.81 -17.95
C GLN A 51 -2.57 2.26 -16.49
N TRP A 52 -2.16 1.37 -15.59
CA TRP A 52 -2.13 1.67 -14.16
C TRP A 52 -0.91 2.47 -13.77
N LEU A 53 0.23 2.20 -14.40
CA LEU A 53 1.43 3.03 -14.21
C LEU A 53 1.14 4.48 -14.58
N ARG A 54 0.50 4.73 -15.72
CA ARG A 54 0.11 6.10 -16.14
C ARG A 54 -0.87 6.74 -15.15
N ARG A 55 -1.85 5.98 -14.65
CA ARG A 55 -2.78 6.49 -13.63
C ARG A 55 -2.05 6.84 -12.35
N ARG A 56 -1.16 5.99 -11.85
CA ARG A 56 -0.36 6.27 -10.64
C ARG A 56 0.55 7.49 -10.83
N ARG A 57 1.15 7.66 -11.99
CA ARG A 57 1.94 8.86 -12.31
C ARG A 57 1.10 10.13 -12.27
N LEU A 58 -0.09 10.13 -12.88
CA LEU A 58 -1.01 11.28 -12.84
C LEU A 58 -1.45 11.59 -11.41
N ASP A 59 -1.89 10.56 -10.68
CA ASP A 59 -2.41 10.68 -9.32
C ASP A 59 -1.32 11.14 -8.36
N GLY A 60 -0.13 10.56 -8.47
CA GLY A 60 1.04 10.97 -7.70
C GLY A 60 1.42 12.42 -7.98
N ALA A 61 1.50 12.83 -9.25
CA ALA A 61 1.91 14.18 -9.63
C ALA A 61 0.99 15.27 -9.06
N ILE A 62 -0.31 14.99 -8.92
CA ILE A 62 -1.29 15.91 -8.33
C ILE A 62 -1.59 15.62 -6.84
N ASN A 63 -0.86 14.71 -6.21
CA ASN A 63 -1.10 14.22 -4.85
C ASN A 63 -2.54 13.77 -4.58
N ARG A 64 -3.17 13.13 -5.57
CA ARG A 64 -4.52 12.57 -5.40
C ARG A 64 -4.48 11.42 -4.41
N VAL A 65 -5.34 11.49 -3.40
CA VAL A 65 -5.55 10.43 -2.42
C VAL A 65 -7.03 10.05 -2.35
N PRO A 66 -7.38 8.83 -1.89
CA PRO A 66 -8.78 8.46 -1.75
C PRO A 66 -9.53 9.27 -0.70
N VAL A 67 -10.86 9.29 -0.81
CA VAL A 67 -11.74 9.98 0.14
C VAL A 67 -11.50 9.45 1.56
N GLY A 68 -11.37 10.39 2.51
CA GLY A 68 -11.14 10.07 3.91
C GLY A 68 -9.70 9.69 4.25
N PHE A 69 -8.74 9.82 3.33
CA PHE A 69 -7.34 9.39 3.52
C PHE A 69 -6.71 10.03 4.76
N TYR A 70 -6.79 11.34 4.94
CA TYR A 70 -6.17 12.02 6.08
C TYR A 70 -6.80 11.56 7.42
N GLN A 71 -8.12 11.43 7.50
CA GLN A 71 -8.78 10.91 8.69
C GLN A 71 -8.34 9.47 9.00
N LYS A 72 -8.05 8.67 7.98
CA LYS A 72 -7.53 7.32 8.12
C LYS A 72 -6.08 7.32 8.62
N VAL A 73 -5.21 8.17 8.09
CA VAL A 73 -3.84 8.36 8.60
C VAL A 73 -3.85 8.76 10.07
N TRP A 74 -4.73 9.70 10.44
CA TRP A 74 -4.93 10.10 11.83
C TRP A 74 -5.20 8.92 12.74
N LYS A 75 -6.15 8.06 12.36
CA LYS A 75 -6.49 6.86 13.14
C LYS A 75 -5.32 5.88 13.26
N ILE A 76 -4.49 5.75 12.23
CA ILE A 76 -3.28 4.91 12.29
C ILE A 76 -2.27 5.49 13.29
N LEU A 77 -2.05 6.81 13.27
CA LEU A 77 -1.14 7.48 14.20
C LEU A 77 -1.57 7.33 15.67
N GLN A 78 -2.86 7.14 15.94
CA GLN A 78 -3.36 6.83 17.29
C GLN A 78 -2.98 5.41 17.76
N LYS A 79 -2.49 4.54 16.86
CA LYS A 79 -2.16 3.14 17.14
C LYS A 79 -0.66 2.85 17.13
N CYS A 80 0.21 3.79 16.76
CA CYS A 80 1.66 3.61 16.69
C CYS A 80 2.42 4.87 17.17
N HIS A 81 3.75 4.84 17.22
CA HIS A 81 4.54 6.04 17.56
C HIS A 81 4.73 6.98 16.38
N GLY A 82 4.51 6.51 15.16
CA GLY A 82 4.57 7.33 13.94
C GLY A 82 4.62 6.48 12.68
N LEU A 83 4.45 7.16 11.55
CA LEU A 83 4.69 6.60 10.21
C LEU A 83 5.98 7.17 9.66
N SER A 84 6.88 6.31 9.18
CA SER A 84 8.05 6.72 8.41
C SER A 84 7.79 6.49 6.93
N ILE A 85 8.01 7.53 6.13
CA ILE A 85 7.86 7.55 4.68
C ILE A 85 9.14 8.13 4.11
N ASP A 86 9.94 7.29 3.44
CA ASP A 86 11.20 7.71 2.81
C ASP A 86 12.15 8.44 3.77
N GLY A 87 12.27 7.90 5.00
CA GLY A 87 13.10 8.48 6.06
C GLY A 87 12.48 9.65 6.83
N TYR A 88 11.40 10.27 6.32
CA TYR A 88 10.66 11.32 7.04
C TYR A 88 9.65 10.70 7.98
N VAL A 89 9.59 11.18 9.22
CA VAL A 89 8.69 10.65 10.24
C VAL A 89 7.52 11.61 10.47
N LEU A 90 6.31 11.08 10.33
CA LEU A 90 5.07 11.67 10.81
C LEU A 90 4.78 11.11 12.21
N PRO A 91 5.10 11.85 13.29
CA PRO A 91 4.99 11.33 14.65
C PRO A 91 3.53 11.27 15.13
N SER A 92 3.23 10.37 16.06
CA SER A 92 1.90 10.29 16.66
C SER A 92 1.55 11.52 17.50
N SER A 93 2.55 12.27 17.98
CA SER A 93 2.35 13.54 18.70
C SER A 93 1.58 14.58 17.88
N THR A 94 1.67 14.53 16.54
CA THR A 94 0.88 15.40 15.63
C THR A 94 -0.62 15.29 15.91
N THR A 95 -1.10 14.13 16.37
CA THR A 95 -2.51 13.94 16.71
C THR A 95 -2.97 14.67 17.98
N ARG A 96 -2.04 15.19 18.78
CA ARG A 96 -2.33 15.96 20.01
C ARG A 96 -2.34 17.46 19.77
N GLU A 97 -1.73 17.92 18.68
CA GLU A 97 -1.52 19.33 18.38
C GLU A 97 -2.49 19.88 17.31
N MET A 98 -3.23 18.99 16.65
CA MET A 98 -4.14 19.29 15.54
C MET A 98 -5.46 18.54 15.75
N THR A 99 -6.38 18.61 14.79
CA THR A 99 -7.54 17.70 14.72
C THR A 99 -7.64 16.97 13.37
N ALA A 100 -8.30 15.82 13.34
CA ALA A 100 -8.37 14.94 12.17
C ALA A 100 -9.03 15.57 10.92
N CYS A 101 -9.81 16.63 11.11
CA CYS A 101 -10.53 17.34 10.05
C CYS A 101 -9.90 18.70 9.70
N GLU A 102 -8.81 19.10 10.36
CA GLU A 102 -8.12 20.35 10.07
C GLU A 102 -7.23 20.23 8.82
N ILE A 103 -7.25 21.28 8.01
CA ILE A 103 -6.39 21.42 6.82
C ILE A 103 -4.90 21.30 7.20
N LYS A 104 -4.52 21.79 8.38
CA LYS A 104 -3.12 21.76 8.86
C LYS A 104 -2.57 20.34 8.94
N PHE A 105 -3.37 19.38 9.40
CA PHE A 105 -2.97 17.98 9.45
C PHE A 105 -2.79 17.42 8.04
N ALA A 106 -3.75 17.67 7.15
CA ALA A 106 -3.68 17.22 5.75
C ALA A 106 -2.42 17.76 5.04
N VAL A 107 -2.15 19.06 5.16
CA VAL A 107 -0.96 19.71 4.60
C VAL A 107 0.33 19.09 5.14
N HIS A 108 0.37 18.74 6.43
CA HIS A 108 1.55 18.11 7.01
C HIS A 108 1.77 16.69 6.45
N VAL A 109 0.72 15.87 6.33
CA VAL A 109 0.78 14.54 5.69
C VAL A 109 1.23 14.67 4.23
N GLU A 110 0.66 15.61 3.48
CA GLU A 110 1.04 15.89 2.09
C GLU A 110 2.50 16.29 1.97
N SER A 111 2.99 17.17 2.86
CA SER A 111 4.40 17.56 2.89
C SER A 111 5.33 16.37 3.04
N VAL A 112 4.97 15.40 3.90
CA VAL A 112 5.75 14.17 4.07
C VAL A 112 5.74 13.32 2.79
N LEU A 113 4.57 13.10 2.17
CA LEU A 113 4.45 12.35 0.91
C LEU A 113 5.16 13.03 -0.27
N ASN A 114 5.24 14.36 -0.26
CA ASN A 114 5.90 15.15 -1.31
C ASN A 114 7.43 15.00 -1.35
N HIS A 115 8.05 14.48 -0.28
CA HIS A 115 9.48 14.18 -0.31
C HIS A 115 9.83 13.07 -1.29
N VAL A 116 8.89 12.17 -1.57
CA VAL A 116 9.07 11.06 -2.52
C VAL A 116 9.05 11.62 -3.94
N PRO A 117 10.14 11.57 -4.73
CA PRO A 117 10.20 12.27 -6.01
C PRO A 117 9.43 11.55 -7.13
N GLN A 118 9.34 10.22 -7.10
CA GLN A 118 8.64 9.42 -8.12
C GLN A 118 7.13 9.35 -7.81
N PRO A 119 6.25 9.87 -8.69
CA PRO A 119 4.81 9.90 -8.42
C PRO A 119 4.18 8.50 -8.37
N GLU A 120 4.64 7.54 -9.16
CA GLU A 120 4.19 6.15 -9.10
C GLU A 120 4.52 5.47 -7.77
N TYR A 121 5.70 5.74 -7.19
CA TYR A 121 6.10 5.22 -5.89
C TYR A 121 5.29 5.87 -4.76
N ARG A 122 5.07 7.19 -4.84
CA ARG A 122 4.18 7.92 -3.93
C ARG A 122 2.79 7.29 -3.87
N GLN A 123 2.23 6.86 -5.00
CA GLN A 123 0.93 6.18 -5.02
C GLN A 123 0.96 4.78 -4.40
N LEU A 124 2.03 4.01 -4.58
CA LEU A 124 2.16 2.73 -3.85
C LEU A 124 2.24 2.93 -2.34
N LEU A 125 2.89 4.00 -1.87
CA LEU A 125 2.92 4.36 -0.44
C LEU A 125 1.52 4.76 0.06
N VAL A 126 0.75 5.52 -0.73
CA VAL A 126 -0.66 5.84 -0.42
C VAL A 126 -1.51 4.56 -0.33
N GLU A 127 -1.36 3.64 -1.28
CA GLU A 127 -2.03 2.33 -1.26
C GLU A 127 -1.63 1.51 -0.02
N ALA A 128 -0.35 1.48 0.34
CA ALA A 128 0.15 0.79 1.54
C ALA A 128 -0.44 1.38 2.83
N ILE A 129 -0.49 2.71 2.94
CA ILE A 129 -1.12 3.41 4.06
C ILE A 129 -2.61 3.08 4.15
N LEU A 130 -3.31 2.93 3.03
CA LEU A 130 -4.71 2.51 3.02
C LEU A 130 -4.89 1.08 3.55
N VAL A 131 -4.00 0.15 3.21
CA VAL A 131 -4.03 -1.20 3.80
C VAL A 131 -3.75 -1.15 5.31
N LEU A 132 -2.83 -0.30 5.75
CA LEU A 132 -2.54 -0.10 7.18
C LEU A 132 -3.74 0.43 7.98
N THR A 133 -4.77 0.98 7.33
CA THR A 133 -5.98 1.45 8.04
C THR A 133 -6.73 0.33 8.75
N LEU A 134 -6.51 -0.93 8.35
CA LEU A 134 -7.01 -2.11 9.05
C LEU A 134 -6.50 -2.18 10.49
N LEU A 135 -5.34 -1.59 10.80
CA LEU A 135 -4.83 -1.47 12.17
C LEU A 135 -5.73 -0.63 13.06
N SER A 136 -6.43 0.36 12.49
CA SER A 136 -7.34 1.21 13.27
C SER A 136 -8.57 0.46 13.77
N GLU A 137 -8.90 -0.67 13.15
CA GLU A 137 -10.04 -1.52 13.51
C GLU A 137 -9.67 -2.56 14.59
N ILE A 138 -8.39 -2.72 14.89
CA ILE A 138 -7.94 -3.64 15.95
C ILE A 138 -8.17 -3.00 17.32
N ASP A 139 -8.84 -3.74 18.21
CA ASP A 139 -9.10 -3.35 19.60
C ASP A 139 -7.87 -3.53 20.50
N VAL A 140 -6.80 -2.78 20.17
CA VAL A 140 -5.59 -2.65 20.97
C VAL A 140 -5.25 -1.18 21.13
N ASN A 141 -4.81 -0.77 22.32
CA ASN A 141 -4.51 0.62 22.66
C ASN A 141 -3.35 1.20 21.83
N SER A 142 -2.29 0.42 21.62
CA SER A 142 -1.17 0.78 20.75
C SER A 142 -0.41 -0.47 20.33
N ILE A 143 0.03 -0.50 19.07
CA ILE A 143 0.90 -1.52 18.49
C ILE A 143 2.38 -1.17 18.77
N GLY A 144 2.66 0.10 19.13
CA GLY A 144 4.02 0.60 19.33
C GLY A 144 4.79 0.76 18.02
N GLY A 145 6.10 1.03 18.13
CA GLY A 145 7.02 1.23 17.00
C GLY A 145 6.73 2.42 16.08
N ILE A 146 7.69 2.73 15.21
CA ILE A 146 7.48 3.52 14.00
C ILE A 146 7.24 2.53 12.86
N ILE A 147 6.17 2.72 12.11
CA ILE A 147 5.85 1.87 10.95
C ILE A 147 6.51 2.48 9.71
N HIS A 148 7.43 1.73 9.10
CA HIS A 148 8.14 2.12 7.87
C HIS A 148 7.33 1.69 6.65
N VAL A 149 6.69 2.65 5.99
CA VAL A 149 5.78 2.41 4.87
C VAL A 149 6.54 1.96 3.61
N ASP A 150 7.70 2.55 3.36
CA ASP A 150 8.62 2.17 2.27
C ASP A 150 8.99 0.68 2.35
N ARG A 151 9.40 0.20 3.53
CA ARG A 151 9.71 -1.22 3.75
C ARG A 151 8.53 -2.14 3.45
N ILE A 152 7.29 -1.74 3.74
CA ILE A 152 6.09 -2.53 3.40
C ILE A 152 5.92 -2.64 1.88
N VAL A 153 6.11 -1.54 1.14
CA VAL A 153 6.05 -1.54 -0.33
C VAL A 153 7.13 -2.44 -0.92
N HIS A 154 8.35 -2.41 -0.38
CA HIS A 154 9.43 -3.31 -0.81
C HIS A 154 9.11 -4.78 -0.55
N ILE A 155 8.58 -5.13 0.63
CA ILE A 155 8.15 -6.51 0.90
C ILE A 155 7.06 -6.94 -0.08
N ALA A 156 6.11 -6.06 -0.41
CA ALA A 156 5.07 -6.35 -1.39
C ALA A 156 5.66 -6.61 -2.79
N ASN A 157 6.62 -5.78 -3.21
CA ASN A 157 7.35 -5.95 -4.46
C ASN A 157 8.12 -7.27 -4.49
N ASP A 158 8.78 -7.65 -3.41
CA ASP A 158 9.52 -8.92 -3.33
C ASP A 158 8.59 -10.13 -3.42
N LEU A 159 7.44 -10.08 -2.75
CA LEU A 159 6.41 -11.11 -2.85
C LEU A 159 5.85 -11.21 -4.28
N PHE A 160 5.64 -10.08 -4.96
CA PHE A 160 5.23 -10.04 -6.35
C PHE A 160 6.29 -10.70 -7.26
N LEU A 161 7.56 -10.30 -7.12
CA LEU A 161 8.66 -10.83 -7.90
C LEU A 161 8.83 -12.34 -7.71
N GLN A 162 8.77 -12.82 -6.47
CA GLN A 162 8.84 -14.24 -6.16
C GLN A 162 7.72 -15.03 -6.83
N GLU A 163 6.49 -14.53 -6.77
CA GLU A 163 5.34 -15.17 -7.41
C GLU A 163 5.47 -15.17 -8.94
N GLN A 164 5.86 -14.05 -9.55
CA GLN A 164 6.10 -13.99 -11.01
C GLN A 164 7.21 -14.96 -11.46
N LYS A 165 8.31 -15.06 -10.69
CA LYS A 165 9.39 -16.02 -10.97
C LYS A 165 8.89 -17.47 -10.86
N SER A 166 8.06 -17.77 -9.86
CA SER A 166 7.48 -19.12 -9.70
C SER A 166 6.55 -19.52 -10.86
N LEU A 167 5.94 -18.53 -11.52
CA LEU A 167 5.12 -18.71 -12.72
C LEU A 167 5.94 -18.77 -14.02
N GLY A 168 7.27 -18.69 -13.95
CA GLY A 168 8.18 -18.81 -15.09
C GLY A 168 8.54 -17.50 -15.77
N ALA A 169 8.33 -16.35 -15.14
CA ALA A 169 8.83 -15.07 -15.66
C ALA A 169 10.38 -15.08 -15.71
N ALA A 170 10.95 -14.82 -16.89
CA ALA A 170 12.40 -14.70 -17.04
C ALA A 170 12.93 -13.42 -16.37
N ASP A 171 14.15 -13.45 -15.82
CA ASP A 171 14.73 -12.33 -15.06
C ASP A 171 14.76 -11.00 -15.85
N GLY A 172 14.93 -11.05 -17.18
CA GLY A 172 14.91 -9.87 -18.05
C GLY A 172 13.54 -9.18 -18.18
N PHE A 173 12.44 -9.84 -17.79
CA PHE A 173 11.12 -9.22 -17.76
C PHE A 173 10.86 -8.47 -16.46
N LEU A 174 11.54 -8.79 -15.36
CA LEU A 174 11.28 -8.18 -14.06
C LEU A 174 12.19 -6.99 -13.79
N GLU A 175 12.29 -6.08 -14.76
CA GLU A 175 13.07 -4.86 -14.63
C GLU A 175 12.56 -3.99 -13.47
N GLN A 176 13.50 -3.45 -12.70
CA GLN A 176 13.24 -2.60 -11.54
C GLN A 176 13.69 -1.17 -11.81
N ASP A 177 12.93 -0.22 -11.30
CA ASP A 177 13.32 1.18 -11.27
C ASP A 177 14.57 1.34 -10.38
N THR A 178 15.67 1.81 -10.97
CA THR A 178 16.95 2.02 -10.27
C THR A 178 16.87 2.99 -9.09
N GLY A 179 15.93 3.93 -9.09
CA GLY A 179 15.77 4.91 -8.02
C GLY A 179 14.99 4.37 -6.82
N THR A 180 14.03 3.48 -7.05
CA THR A 180 13.09 3.00 -6.03
C THR A 180 13.18 1.51 -5.74
N GLY A 181 13.86 0.71 -6.57
CA GLY A 181 13.96 -0.74 -6.47
C GLY A 181 12.66 -1.50 -6.76
N ILE A 182 11.60 -0.81 -7.22
CA ILE A 182 10.31 -1.41 -7.48
C ILE A 182 10.22 -1.88 -8.94
N CYS A 183 9.65 -3.07 -9.15
CA CYS A 183 9.42 -3.64 -10.47
C CYS A 183 8.44 -2.80 -11.29
N TYR A 184 8.76 -2.51 -12.56
CA TYR A 184 7.87 -1.77 -13.45
C TYR A 184 6.52 -2.46 -13.66
N PHE A 185 6.49 -3.80 -13.69
CA PHE A 185 5.23 -4.54 -13.76
C PHE A 185 4.40 -4.43 -12.47
N PHE A 186 5.05 -4.26 -11.32
CA PHE A 186 4.32 -4.01 -10.08
C PHE A 186 3.67 -2.62 -10.12
N TYR A 187 4.39 -1.59 -10.60
CA TYR A 187 3.82 -0.27 -10.84
C TYR A 187 2.67 -0.25 -11.85
N ASP A 188 2.60 -1.21 -12.76
CA ASP A 188 1.52 -1.31 -13.75
C ASP A 188 0.44 -2.35 -13.41
N SER A 189 0.58 -3.04 -12.28
CA SER A 189 -0.44 -3.98 -11.84
C SER A 189 -1.67 -3.23 -11.32
N ALA A 190 -2.86 -3.76 -11.61
CA ALA A 190 -4.10 -3.19 -11.11
C ALA A 190 -4.12 -3.16 -9.57
N PRO A 191 -4.83 -2.24 -8.91
CA PRO A 191 -5.01 -2.30 -7.45
C PRO A 191 -5.65 -3.61 -7.02
N SER A 192 -6.64 -4.09 -7.77
CA SER A 192 -7.40 -5.30 -7.47
C SER A 192 -6.96 -6.52 -8.29
N GLY A 193 -7.46 -7.69 -7.88
CA GLY A 193 -7.20 -8.98 -8.52
C GLY A 193 -6.11 -9.80 -7.84
N ALA A 194 -5.99 -11.07 -8.24
CA ALA A 194 -5.07 -12.02 -7.61
C ALA A 194 -3.60 -11.56 -7.64
N TYR A 195 -3.22 -10.87 -8.72
CA TYR A 195 -1.87 -10.31 -8.93
C TYR A 195 -1.82 -8.79 -8.83
N GLY A 196 -2.84 -8.17 -8.22
CA GLY A 196 -2.91 -6.72 -8.05
C GLY A 196 -2.10 -6.20 -6.86
N THR A 197 -1.73 -4.91 -6.86
CA THR A 197 -0.91 -4.30 -5.80
C THR A 197 -1.51 -4.48 -4.41
N MET A 198 -2.84 -4.32 -4.26
CA MET A 198 -3.48 -4.43 -2.94
C MET A 198 -3.35 -5.84 -2.37
N THR A 199 -3.28 -6.88 -3.21
CA THR A 199 -3.06 -8.26 -2.76
C THR A 199 -1.68 -8.41 -2.12
N TYR A 200 -0.63 -7.90 -2.76
CA TYR A 200 0.73 -7.98 -2.23
C TYR A 200 0.96 -7.05 -1.05
N LEU A 201 0.39 -5.83 -1.09
CA LEU A 201 0.44 -4.89 0.04
C LEU A 201 -0.26 -5.47 1.27
N THR A 202 -1.38 -6.16 1.09
CA THR A 202 -2.08 -6.90 2.16
C THR A 202 -1.18 -7.99 2.76
N LYS A 203 -0.58 -8.83 1.91
CA LYS A 203 0.37 -9.87 2.36
C LYS A 203 1.59 -9.26 3.08
N ALA A 204 2.11 -8.15 2.58
CA ALA A 204 3.26 -7.44 3.14
C ALA A 204 2.94 -6.82 4.51
N VAL A 205 1.80 -6.16 4.67
CA VAL A 205 1.36 -5.61 5.97
C VAL A 205 1.21 -6.72 6.99
N ALA A 206 0.61 -7.86 6.63
CA ALA A 206 0.50 -9.01 7.52
C ALA A 206 1.87 -9.53 8.00
N SER A 207 2.81 -9.67 7.06
CA SER A 207 4.17 -10.16 7.32
C SER A 207 4.97 -9.16 8.17
N TYR A 208 4.88 -7.88 7.83
CA TYR A 208 5.57 -6.78 8.53
C TYR A 208 5.11 -6.69 9.99
N LEU A 209 3.81 -6.77 10.25
CA LEU A 209 3.26 -6.69 11.59
C LEU A 209 3.55 -7.94 12.42
N HIS A 210 3.67 -9.12 11.78
CA HIS A 210 4.12 -10.33 12.47
C HIS A 210 5.53 -10.16 13.06
N GLU A 211 6.44 -9.52 12.33
CA GLU A 211 7.80 -9.24 12.80
C GLU A 211 7.87 -8.10 13.82
N PHE A 212 7.03 -7.08 13.68
CA PHE A 212 7.02 -5.89 14.56
C PHE A 212 6.37 -6.13 15.93
N LEU A 213 5.44 -7.08 16.05
CA LEU A 213 4.87 -7.44 17.34
C LEU A 213 5.89 -8.26 18.15
N PRO A 214 6.38 -7.75 19.29
CA PRO A 214 7.48 -8.39 20.00
C PRO A 214 7.18 -9.86 20.31
N SER A 215 8.04 -10.74 19.81
CA SER A 215 8.27 -12.04 20.43
C SER A 215 9.10 -11.75 21.67
N THR A 216 8.48 -11.64 22.84
CA THR A 216 9.23 -11.94 24.06
C THR A 216 9.52 -13.43 24.02
N GLY A 217 10.64 -13.79 23.39
CA GLY A 217 11.34 -15.03 23.68
C GLY A 217 11.57 -15.05 25.17
N CYS A 218 10.92 -15.99 25.84
CA CYS A 218 11.17 -16.27 27.23
C CYS A 218 12.59 -16.85 27.32
N LEU A 219 13.57 -16.04 27.73
CA LEU A 219 14.78 -16.56 28.35
C LEU A 219 14.33 -17.07 29.72
N MET A 220 13.92 -18.34 29.78
CA MET A 220 13.87 -19.07 31.04
C MET A 220 15.31 -19.28 31.48
N GLN A 221 15.62 -18.71 32.64
CA GLN A 221 16.81 -18.90 33.44
C GLN A 221 16.95 -20.35 33.91
#